data_AF-A0A158EEB5-F1
#
_entry.id   AF-A0A158EEB5-F1
#
_cell.length_a   1.000
_cell.length_b   1.000
_cell.length_c   1.000
_cell.angle_alpha   90.00
_cell.angle_beta   90.00
_cell.angle_gamma   90.00
#
_symmetry.space_group_name_H-M   'P 1'
#
loop_
_entity.id
_entity.type
_entity.pdbx_description
1 polymer ?
#
loop_
_entity_poly.entity_id
_entity_poly.type
_entity_poly.pdbx_seq_one_letter_code
_entity_poly.pdbx_strand_id
1 'polypeptide(L)'
;MDAADREYVLAGSLEALKAKGRLVVQGGHRPILIVYDRGRIFALDNRCPHMGFPLERGTVEDGILTCHWHHARFDLESGCTFDLWADDVPHCAVEVRDGDIWVATTFSHADPAAYWHQRLADGLAHDLALVIAKAVQGQLAAGVPVAAIVQQVTLFGAHNRDGWGVGLTILTALANLLPLLPEEDAYLALFHGARHVAMDCDGEASRRERAPLGSRPEPAALKRWLRLWTDVRHRDAAERTLMTAIAAGLSPAVLAEALLSAATERTFADTGHALDFINKAFECLDLIGWEHASTVLPTIVAQMVAARGAEESTAWRQPVDLVALCDESAGQMSQLFAAGHGFQGWSNHAALARALLGDDPIQIVDALKAAIRAGAAPTDLGQSLAFGAALRVARFGNANEHADWETAHHVFTHANALHQMLRRIGDAGIDGYVTAARAIMHGAMALYLARYLNVPPARIPGEDKDELDDLPVDEHTIRTALLDAFDRQRQVDLAARLVARHLTLGHSPEALIATLAFATLREDAGFHAYQMLEAGTRQLSVWGNTVEGRHIIVAVARYLAAHSPTERKALQTADIAQRLMKGGELHHGAESA
;
A
#
# COMPACT_ATOMS: atom_id res chain seq x y z
N MET A 1 18.42 45.62 -28.29
CA MET A 1 19.64 44.83 -28.52
C MET A 1 19.93 43.97 -27.29
N ASP A 2 19.46 42.75 -27.25
CA ASP A 2 18.06 42.30 -27.28
C ASP A 2 18.04 40.97 -26.52
N ALA A 3 16.88 40.58 -25.97
CA ALA A 3 16.72 39.40 -25.13
C ALA A 3 17.17 38.06 -25.77
N ALA A 4 17.49 38.03 -27.07
CA ALA A 4 17.95 36.86 -27.82
C ALA A 4 19.38 36.38 -27.47
N ASP A 5 20.28 37.25 -26.99
CA ASP A 5 21.67 36.86 -26.65
C ASP A 5 21.79 36.09 -25.31
N ARG A 6 20.69 35.88 -24.58
CA ARG A 6 20.67 35.07 -23.36
C ARG A 6 20.40 33.58 -23.62
N GLU A 7 19.95 33.22 -24.82
CA GLU A 7 19.58 31.84 -25.16
C GLU A 7 20.77 31.01 -25.64
N TYR A 8 21.85 31.63 -26.10
CA TYR A 8 23.04 30.92 -26.58
C TYR A 8 24.31 31.39 -25.85
N VAL A 9 25.24 30.48 -25.62
CA VAL A 9 26.57 30.77 -25.07
C VAL A 9 27.65 30.39 -26.08
N LEU A 10 28.66 31.25 -26.20
CA LEU A 10 29.85 30.98 -27.00
C LEU A 10 30.63 29.82 -26.38
N ALA A 11 30.71 28.70 -27.11
CA ALA A 11 31.44 27.51 -26.69
C ALA A 11 32.94 27.57 -27.01
N GLY A 12 33.30 28.32 -28.06
CA GLY A 12 34.66 28.45 -28.59
C GLY A 12 34.68 28.36 -30.10
N SER A 13 35.88 28.38 -30.70
CA SER A 13 36.01 28.31 -32.16
C SER A 13 35.90 26.87 -32.68
N LEU A 14 35.37 26.72 -33.90
CA LEU A 14 35.24 25.44 -34.58
C LEU A 14 36.59 24.72 -34.73
N GLU A 15 37.65 25.47 -35.05
CA GLU A 15 38.99 24.91 -35.21
C GLU A 15 39.54 24.36 -33.88
N ALA A 16 39.26 25.02 -32.76
CA ALA A 16 39.66 24.52 -31.44
C ALA A 16 38.93 23.24 -31.07
N LEU A 17 37.63 23.12 -31.40
CA LEU A 17 36.86 21.91 -31.17
C LEU A 17 37.39 20.75 -32.02
N LYS A 18 37.63 20.96 -33.32
CA LYS A 18 38.18 19.92 -34.22
C LYS A 18 39.52 19.38 -33.72
N ALA A 19 40.38 20.26 -33.19
CA ALA A 19 41.71 19.87 -32.69
C ALA A 19 41.62 19.04 -31.38
N LYS A 20 40.65 19.35 -30.50
CA LYS A 20 40.50 18.68 -29.20
C LYS A 20 39.52 17.50 -29.23
N GLY A 21 38.67 17.41 -30.24
CA GLY A 21 37.54 16.47 -30.34
C GLY A 21 36.36 16.79 -29.42
N ARG A 22 36.59 17.45 -28.27
CA ARG A 22 35.53 17.85 -27.34
C ARG A 22 35.86 19.13 -26.56
N LEU A 23 34.84 19.82 -26.10
CA LEU A 23 34.89 21.00 -25.23
C LEU A 23 33.79 20.92 -24.17
N VAL A 24 33.98 21.56 -23.02
CA VAL A 24 32.92 21.73 -22.01
C VAL A 24 32.79 23.21 -21.71
N VAL A 25 31.55 23.70 -21.70
CA VAL A 25 31.23 25.07 -21.29
C VAL A 25 30.14 25.08 -20.22
N GLN A 26 30.09 26.18 -19.48
CA GLN A 26 29.02 26.38 -18.50
C GLN A 26 27.77 26.88 -19.21
N GLY A 27 26.70 26.08 -19.22
CA GLY A 27 25.37 26.50 -19.66
C GLY A 27 24.63 27.28 -18.56
N GLY A 28 23.36 27.60 -18.81
CA GLY A 28 22.54 28.37 -17.85
C GLY A 28 22.31 27.65 -16.52
N HIS A 29 22.17 26.32 -16.55
CA HIS A 29 21.91 25.50 -15.37
C HIS A 29 22.87 24.32 -15.18
N ARG A 30 23.55 23.90 -16.26
CA ARG A 30 24.27 22.63 -16.31
C ARG A 30 25.49 22.76 -17.24
N PRO A 31 26.58 22.01 -16.99
CA PRO A 31 27.71 21.96 -17.93
C PRO A 31 27.27 21.29 -19.24
N ILE A 32 27.69 21.86 -20.37
CA ILE A 32 27.37 21.38 -21.72
C ILE A 32 28.65 20.79 -22.31
N LEU A 33 28.59 19.52 -22.70
CA LEU A 33 29.63 18.82 -23.46
C LEU A 33 29.38 19.03 -24.95
N ILE A 34 30.33 19.64 -25.64
CA ILE A 34 30.35 19.72 -27.10
C ILE A 34 31.31 18.65 -27.63
N VAL A 35 30.84 17.81 -28.54
CA VAL A 35 31.63 16.76 -29.21
C VAL A 35 31.67 17.03 -30.71
N TYR A 36 32.86 16.96 -31.30
CA TYR A 36 33.02 16.87 -32.74
C TYR A 36 33.35 15.42 -33.13
N ASP A 37 32.43 14.79 -33.83
CA ASP A 37 32.57 13.41 -34.31
C ASP A 37 32.10 13.31 -35.76
N ARG A 38 32.87 12.60 -36.59
CA ARG A 38 32.54 12.31 -38.01
C ARG A 38 32.04 13.53 -38.81
N GLY A 39 32.64 14.70 -38.59
CA GLY A 39 32.31 15.93 -39.32
C GLY A 39 31.10 16.71 -38.79
N ARG A 40 30.51 16.28 -37.68
CA ARG A 40 29.32 16.88 -37.06
C ARG A 40 29.64 17.37 -35.65
N ILE A 41 28.83 18.30 -35.15
CA ILE A 41 28.95 18.86 -33.80
C ILE A 41 27.69 18.49 -33.02
N PHE A 42 27.88 17.99 -31.80
CA PHE A 42 26.81 17.61 -30.89
C PHE A 42 27.00 18.35 -29.57
N ALA A 43 25.91 18.75 -28.91
CA ALA A 43 25.93 19.39 -27.60
C ALA A 43 24.96 18.70 -26.63
N LEU A 44 25.50 18.20 -25.52
CA LEU A 44 24.83 17.29 -24.57
C LEU A 44 25.04 17.78 -23.13
N ASP A 45 24.17 17.39 -22.19
CA ASP A 45 24.46 17.56 -20.75
C ASP A 45 25.73 16.79 -20.42
N ASN A 46 26.73 17.47 -19.86
CA ASN A 46 27.98 16.81 -19.50
C ASN A 46 27.81 15.85 -18.31
N ARG A 47 26.64 15.79 -17.67
CA ARG A 47 26.38 14.86 -16.57
C ARG A 47 25.68 13.63 -17.09
N CYS A 48 26.27 12.47 -16.86
CA CYS A 48 25.67 11.19 -17.20
C CYS A 48 24.29 11.11 -16.56
N PRO A 49 23.23 10.87 -17.35
CA PRO A 49 21.86 10.87 -16.86
C PRO A 49 21.58 9.70 -15.92
N HIS A 50 22.49 8.72 -15.76
CA HIS A 50 22.39 7.69 -14.71
C HIS A 50 22.65 8.27 -13.30
N MET A 51 23.90 8.61 -12.97
CA MET A 51 24.32 9.08 -11.64
C MET A 51 25.23 10.32 -11.67
N GLY A 52 25.21 11.09 -12.76
CA GLY A 52 25.83 12.41 -12.84
C GLY A 52 27.32 12.44 -13.17
N PHE A 53 27.95 11.30 -13.50
CA PHE A 53 29.38 11.28 -13.84
C PHE A 53 29.68 12.16 -15.06
N PRO A 54 30.79 12.91 -15.04
CA PRO A 54 31.16 13.77 -16.17
C PRO A 54 31.41 12.97 -17.47
N LEU A 55 30.62 13.22 -18.53
CA LEU A 55 30.64 12.49 -19.80
C LEU A 55 31.80 12.88 -20.71
N GLU A 56 32.39 14.07 -20.55
CA GLU A 56 33.63 14.50 -21.16
C GLU A 56 34.81 13.61 -20.78
N ARG A 57 34.72 12.89 -19.67
CA ARG A 57 35.70 11.86 -19.31
C ARG A 57 35.46 10.54 -20.05
N GLY A 58 34.29 10.37 -20.66
CA GLY A 58 33.87 9.20 -21.42
C GLY A 58 34.68 8.93 -22.69
N THR A 59 34.34 7.84 -23.38
CA THR A 59 34.88 7.52 -24.71
C THR A 59 33.84 7.80 -25.79
N VAL A 60 34.27 8.31 -26.93
CA VAL A 60 33.43 8.46 -28.14
C VAL A 60 33.99 7.56 -29.22
N GLU A 61 33.16 6.67 -29.75
CA GLU A 61 33.50 5.78 -30.86
C GLU A 61 32.27 5.56 -31.73
N ASP A 62 32.41 5.75 -33.05
CA ASP A 62 31.35 5.58 -34.05
C ASP A 62 29.99 6.25 -33.71
N GLY A 63 30.04 7.48 -33.21
CA GLY A 63 28.83 8.21 -32.80
C GLY A 63 28.27 7.82 -31.44
N ILE A 64 28.90 6.90 -30.71
CA ILE A 64 28.45 6.43 -29.40
C ILE A 64 29.31 7.04 -28.30
N LEU A 65 28.67 7.73 -27.36
CA LEU A 65 29.28 8.24 -26.14
C LEU A 65 29.10 7.22 -25.01
N THR A 66 30.21 6.71 -24.46
CA THR A 66 30.23 5.75 -23.35
C THR A 66 30.72 6.42 -22.06
N CYS A 67 29.88 6.44 -21.03
CA CYS A 67 30.25 6.92 -19.70
C CYS A 67 31.32 6.02 -19.06
N HIS A 68 32.38 6.59 -18.48
CA HIS A 68 33.45 5.80 -17.85
C HIS A 68 33.09 5.16 -16.51
N TRP A 69 32.01 5.58 -15.85
CA TRP A 69 31.70 5.06 -14.51
C TRP A 69 31.00 3.71 -14.55
N HIS A 70 29.80 3.67 -15.12
CA HIS A 70 28.97 2.47 -15.19
C HIS A 70 28.78 1.96 -16.63
N HIS A 71 29.47 2.57 -17.60
CA HIS A 71 29.45 2.16 -19.01
C HIS A 71 28.11 2.29 -19.74
N ALA A 72 27.22 3.16 -19.28
CA ALA A 72 26.04 3.56 -20.06
C ALA A 72 26.48 4.18 -21.39
N ARG A 73 25.81 3.79 -22.47
CA ARG A 73 26.08 4.24 -23.84
C ARG A 73 24.94 5.09 -24.37
N PHE A 74 25.30 6.11 -25.14
CA PHE A 74 24.37 7.09 -25.69
C PHE A 74 24.68 7.39 -27.14
N ASP A 75 23.65 7.50 -27.97
CA ASP A 75 23.77 8.05 -29.31
C ASP A 75 24.05 9.55 -29.24
N LEU A 76 25.12 10.04 -29.90
CA LEU A 76 25.48 11.45 -29.87
C LEU A 76 24.44 12.37 -30.53
N GLU A 77 23.71 11.86 -31.51
CA GLU A 77 22.77 12.66 -32.30
C GLU A 77 21.48 12.97 -31.55
N SER A 78 20.85 11.95 -30.99
CA SER A 78 19.60 12.06 -30.24
C SER A 78 19.79 12.22 -28.73
N GLY A 79 20.95 11.80 -28.20
CA GLY A 79 21.16 11.62 -26.77
C GLY A 79 20.52 10.34 -26.21
N CYS A 80 19.80 9.56 -27.03
CA CYS A 80 19.10 8.37 -26.59
C CYS A 80 20.05 7.32 -26.03
N THR A 81 19.65 6.69 -24.93
CA THR A 81 20.44 5.61 -24.32
C THR A 81 20.24 4.28 -25.03
N PHE A 82 21.32 3.51 -25.11
CA PHE A 82 21.26 2.09 -25.48
C PHE A 82 21.01 1.19 -24.26
N ASP A 83 21.18 1.73 -23.05
CA ASP A 83 21.19 1.01 -21.79
C ASP A 83 20.03 1.51 -20.92
N LEU A 84 18.88 0.83 -20.97
CA LEU A 84 17.60 1.32 -20.39
C LEU A 84 17.64 1.69 -18.89
N TRP A 85 18.62 1.15 -18.15
CA TRP A 85 18.90 1.49 -16.75
C TRP A 85 19.51 2.89 -16.55
N ALA A 86 19.89 3.57 -17.63
CA ALA A 86 20.17 5.00 -17.68
C ALA A 86 19.01 5.74 -18.38
N ASP A 87 18.86 7.04 -18.16
CA ASP A 87 17.96 7.89 -18.95
C ASP A 87 18.68 8.44 -20.19
N ASP A 88 17.95 9.10 -21.08
CA ASP A 88 18.53 9.80 -22.23
C ASP A 88 19.35 11.01 -21.78
N VAL A 89 20.45 11.30 -22.50
CA VAL A 89 21.26 12.50 -22.25
C VAL A 89 20.53 13.69 -22.87
N PRO A 90 20.16 14.73 -22.11
CA PRO A 90 19.58 15.92 -22.71
C PRO A 90 20.55 16.57 -23.70
N HIS A 91 20.05 16.99 -24.86
CA HIS A 91 20.83 17.66 -25.90
C HIS A 91 20.27 19.07 -26.19
N CYS A 92 21.10 19.96 -26.72
CA CYS A 92 20.70 21.32 -27.06
C CYS A 92 21.18 21.74 -28.45
N ALA A 93 20.56 22.79 -29.00
CA ALA A 93 20.87 23.27 -30.34
C ALA A 93 22.30 23.83 -30.43
N VAL A 94 22.94 23.58 -31.57
CA VAL A 94 24.27 24.09 -31.90
C VAL A 94 24.19 24.94 -33.16
N GLU A 95 24.78 26.12 -33.12
CA GLU A 95 24.94 27.01 -34.27
C GLU A 95 26.41 27.34 -34.51
N VAL A 96 26.81 27.40 -35.77
CA VAL A 96 28.13 27.91 -36.16
C VAL A 96 27.93 29.29 -36.78
N ARG A 97 28.46 30.32 -36.12
CA ARG A 97 28.37 31.73 -36.54
C ARG A 97 29.78 32.24 -36.75
N ASP A 98 30.13 32.62 -37.98
CA ASP A 98 31.45 33.16 -38.35
C ASP A 98 32.66 32.32 -37.87
N GLY A 99 32.51 31.00 -37.80
CA GLY A 99 33.55 30.07 -37.34
C GLY A 99 33.58 29.80 -35.84
N ASP A 100 32.69 30.44 -35.07
CA ASP A 100 32.47 30.20 -33.65
C ASP A 100 31.25 29.31 -33.40
N ILE A 101 31.35 28.48 -32.37
CA ILE A 101 30.30 27.55 -31.95
C ILE A 101 29.48 28.22 -30.85
N TRP A 102 28.18 28.28 -31.04
CA TRP A 102 27.20 28.78 -30.09
C TRP A 102 26.26 27.64 -29.72
N VAL A 103 26.04 27.43 -28.43
CA VAL A 103 25.14 26.37 -27.94
C VAL A 103 24.01 26.96 -27.12
N ALA A 104 22.81 26.43 -27.27
CA ALA A 104 21.67 26.88 -26.47
C ALA A 104 21.94 26.62 -24.97
N THR A 105 21.56 27.56 -24.11
CA THR A 105 21.89 27.57 -22.67
C THR A 105 21.01 26.66 -21.82
N THR A 106 19.94 26.10 -22.42
CA THR A 106 18.98 25.22 -21.76
C THR A 106 18.77 23.93 -22.56
N PHE A 107 18.47 22.86 -21.84
CA PHE A 107 17.97 21.61 -22.43
C PHE A 107 16.45 21.61 -22.30
N SER A 108 15.74 21.32 -23.38
CA SER A 108 14.28 21.19 -23.34
C SER A 108 13.83 19.88 -23.96
N HIS A 109 12.96 19.17 -23.25
CA HIS A 109 12.08 18.20 -23.89
C HIS A 109 10.86 18.98 -24.39
N ALA A 110 10.45 18.72 -25.64
CA ALA A 110 9.25 19.35 -26.19
C ALA A 110 7.99 19.00 -25.38
N ASP A 111 7.96 17.79 -24.79
CA ASP A 111 6.91 17.31 -23.89
C ASP A 111 7.53 16.53 -22.71
N PRO A 112 7.88 17.22 -21.60
CA PRO A 112 8.45 16.57 -20.42
C PRO A 112 7.50 15.53 -19.79
N ALA A 113 6.18 15.76 -19.84
CA ALA A 113 5.21 14.86 -19.25
C ALA A 113 5.18 13.53 -20.01
N ALA A 114 5.12 13.57 -21.35
CA ALA A 114 5.18 12.36 -22.17
C ALA A 114 6.49 11.60 -22.01
N TYR A 115 7.63 12.32 -21.93
CA TYR A 115 8.93 11.70 -21.68
C TYR A 115 8.95 10.92 -20.36
N TRP A 116 8.58 11.56 -19.24
CA TRP A 116 8.58 10.89 -17.94
C TRP A 116 7.49 9.83 -17.80
N HIS A 117 6.38 9.94 -18.54
CA HIS A 117 5.40 8.87 -18.68
C HIS A 117 6.03 7.62 -19.31
N GLN A 118 6.71 7.77 -20.44
CA GLN A 118 7.41 6.66 -21.10
C GLN A 118 8.52 6.08 -20.23
N ARG A 119 9.33 6.93 -19.58
CA ARG A 119 10.40 6.45 -18.67
C ARG A 119 9.86 5.69 -17.48
N LEU A 120 8.70 6.07 -16.94
CA LEU A 120 8.06 5.28 -15.89
C LEU A 120 7.63 3.91 -16.44
N ALA A 121 7.07 3.85 -17.65
CA ALA A 121 6.71 2.59 -18.28
C ALA A 121 7.94 1.68 -18.50
N ASP A 122 9.05 2.22 -19.01
CA ASP A 122 10.30 1.48 -19.19
C ASP A 122 10.85 0.97 -17.86
N GLY A 123 10.82 1.82 -16.82
CA GLY A 123 11.30 1.50 -15.50
C GLY A 123 10.49 0.39 -14.83
N LEU A 124 9.16 0.44 -14.95
CA LEU A 124 8.26 -0.61 -14.48
C LEU A 124 8.47 -1.93 -15.23
N ALA A 125 8.64 -1.87 -16.56
CA ALA A 125 8.77 -3.06 -17.41
C ALA A 125 10.08 -3.85 -17.21
N HIS A 126 11.12 -3.21 -16.68
CA HIS A 126 12.44 -3.81 -16.51
C HIS A 126 12.93 -3.80 -15.05
N ASP A 127 12.04 -3.53 -14.09
CA ASP A 127 12.32 -3.38 -12.66
C ASP A 127 13.54 -2.47 -12.35
N LEU A 128 13.55 -1.28 -12.95
CA LEU A 128 14.67 -0.33 -12.86
C LEU A 128 14.40 0.73 -11.79
N ALA A 129 14.70 0.41 -10.53
CA ALA A 129 14.37 1.27 -9.38
C ALA A 129 14.79 2.75 -9.53
N LEU A 130 16.01 3.05 -9.99
CA LEU A 130 16.46 4.44 -10.15
C LEU A 130 15.72 5.17 -11.28
N VAL A 131 15.35 4.46 -12.34
CA VAL A 131 14.54 5.00 -13.45
C VAL A 131 13.13 5.28 -12.97
N ILE A 132 12.51 4.35 -12.24
CA ILE A 132 11.18 4.54 -11.62
C ILE A 132 11.20 5.79 -10.73
N ALA A 133 12.18 5.89 -9.83
CA ALA A 133 12.38 7.04 -8.95
C ALA A 133 12.43 8.36 -9.74
N LYS A 134 13.31 8.45 -10.74
CA LYS A 134 13.44 9.65 -11.57
C LYS A 134 12.19 9.97 -12.37
N ALA A 135 11.52 8.95 -12.90
CA ALA A 135 10.32 9.14 -13.70
C ALA A 135 9.14 9.64 -12.87
N VAL A 136 8.95 9.13 -11.64
CA VAL A 136 7.96 9.67 -10.70
C VAL A 136 8.28 11.13 -10.37
N GLN A 137 9.53 11.44 -10.00
CA GLN A 137 9.96 12.82 -9.73
C GLN A 137 9.74 13.74 -10.94
N GLY A 138 10.05 13.24 -12.13
CA GLY A 138 9.90 13.95 -13.39
C GLY A 138 8.44 14.23 -13.75
N GLN A 139 7.54 13.28 -13.53
CA GLN A 139 6.10 13.48 -13.72
C GLN A 139 5.54 14.52 -12.74
N LEU A 140 5.93 14.45 -11.45
CA LEU A 140 5.54 15.45 -10.46
C LEU A 140 6.05 16.85 -10.86
N ALA A 141 7.32 16.97 -11.26
CA ALA A 141 7.91 18.23 -11.72
C ALA A 141 7.25 18.77 -13.02
N ALA A 142 6.70 17.88 -13.85
CA ALA A 142 5.94 18.25 -15.04
C ALA A 142 4.46 18.60 -14.75
N GLY A 143 4.03 18.57 -13.47
CA GLY A 143 2.67 18.89 -13.07
C GLY A 143 1.65 17.79 -13.40
N VAL A 144 2.10 16.55 -13.63
CA VAL A 144 1.20 15.42 -13.84
C VAL A 144 0.42 15.16 -12.54
N PRO A 145 -0.92 15.06 -12.59
CA PRO A 145 -1.71 14.76 -11.39
C PRO A 145 -1.28 13.44 -10.75
N VAL A 146 -1.13 13.42 -9.43
CA VAL A 146 -0.78 12.24 -8.64
C VAL A 146 -1.67 11.03 -8.97
N ALA A 147 -2.98 11.25 -9.13
CA ALA A 147 -3.92 10.20 -9.51
C ALA A 147 -3.59 9.55 -10.86
N ALA A 148 -3.07 10.31 -11.83
CA ALA A 148 -2.65 9.79 -13.14
C ALA A 148 -1.37 8.93 -13.03
N ILE A 149 -0.46 9.26 -12.10
CA ILE A 149 0.72 8.43 -11.80
C ILE A 149 0.28 7.10 -11.19
N VAL A 150 -0.61 7.14 -10.17
CA VAL A 150 -1.17 5.93 -9.55
C VAL A 150 -1.93 5.07 -10.56
N GLN A 151 -2.71 5.71 -11.45
CA GLN A 151 -3.41 5.04 -12.55
C GLN A 151 -2.43 4.34 -13.49
N GLN A 152 -1.37 5.01 -13.95
CA GLN A 152 -0.36 4.41 -14.82
C GLN A 152 0.25 3.14 -14.20
N VAL A 153 0.69 3.23 -12.94
CA VAL A 153 1.30 2.10 -12.22
C VAL A 153 0.29 0.98 -12.00
N THR A 154 -0.95 1.30 -11.62
CA THR A 154 -2.01 0.30 -11.42
C THR A 154 -2.29 -0.48 -12.70
N LEU A 155 -2.49 0.23 -13.81
CA LEU A 155 -2.81 -0.39 -15.09
C LEU A 155 -1.65 -1.24 -15.61
N PHE A 156 -0.40 -0.81 -15.37
CA PHE A 156 0.77 -1.63 -15.64
C PHE A 156 0.73 -2.94 -14.84
N GLY A 157 0.50 -2.88 -13.52
CA GLY A 157 0.44 -4.07 -12.67
C GLY A 157 -0.70 -5.03 -13.03
N ALA A 158 -1.89 -4.48 -13.31
CA ALA A 158 -3.06 -5.28 -13.69
C ALA A 158 -2.91 -5.96 -15.07
N HIS A 159 -2.06 -5.42 -15.94
CA HIS A 159 -1.79 -5.99 -17.26
C HIS A 159 -0.62 -7.00 -17.25
N ASN A 160 0.44 -6.72 -16.49
CA ASN A 160 1.69 -7.49 -16.55
C ASN A 160 1.80 -8.60 -15.50
N ARG A 161 0.74 -8.83 -14.73
CA ARG A 161 0.64 -9.96 -13.80
C ARG A 161 -0.74 -10.60 -13.86
N ASP A 162 -0.79 -11.93 -13.85
CA ASP A 162 -2.05 -12.68 -13.86
C ASP A 162 -2.65 -12.85 -12.45
N GLY A 163 -2.86 -11.73 -11.75
CA GLY A 163 -3.42 -11.72 -10.40
C GLY A 163 -3.19 -10.39 -9.67
N TRP A 164 -3.96 -10.14 -8.61
CA TRP A 164 -3.72 -9.02 -7.70
C TRP A 164 -2.49 -9.32 -6.83
N GLY A 165 -1.47 -8.47 -6.92
CA GLY A 165 -0.20 -8.62 -6.22
C GLY A 165 -0.10 -7.79 -4.95
N VAL A 166 0.93 -8.08 -4.15
CA VAL A 166 1.32 -7.30 -2.96
C VAL A 166 1.62 -5.85 -3.35
N GLY A 167 2.29 -5.64 -4.48
CA GLY A 167 2.62 -4.31 -4.99
C GLY A 167 1.40 -3.44 -5.27
N LEU A 168 0.33 -4.00 -5.84
CA LEU A 168 -0.93 -3.24 -6.06
C LEU A 168 -1.61 -2.89 -4.73
N THR A 169 -1.53 -3.77 -3.73
CA THR A 169 -2.00 -3.44 -2.38
C THR A 169 -1.17 -2.31 -1.75
N ILE A 170 0.16 -2.38 -1.83
CA ILE A 170 1.06 -1.33 -1.29
C ILE A 170 0.82 0.00 -1.99
N LEU A 171 0.77 0.01 -3.32
CA LEU A 171 0.45 1.20 -4.11
C LEU A 171 -0.88 1.82 -3.66
N THR A 172 -1.93 1.01 -3.53
CA THR A 172 -3.25 1.49 -3.12
C THR A 172 -3.23 2.04 -1.69
N ALA A 173 -2.58 1.32 -0.77
CA ALA A 173 -2.49 1.73 0.63
C ALA A 173 -1.74 3.08 0.76
N LEU A 174 -0.62 3.24 0.06
CA LEU A 174 0.14 4.48 0.02
C LEU A 174 -0.64 5.60 -0.68
N ALA A 175 -1.34 5.30 -1.77
CA ALA A 175 -2.14 6.28 -2.49
C ALA A 175 -3.29 6.85 -1.64
N ASN A 176 -3.91 6.04 -0.78
CA ASN A 176 -4.90 6.50 0.20
C ASN A 176 -4.31 7.46 1.25
N LEU A 177 -3.00 7.40 1.50
CA LEU A 177 -2.31 8.25 2.48
C LEU A 177 -1.79 9.56 1.87
N LEU A 178 -1.63 9.64 0.54
CA LEU A 178 -1.06 10.81 -0.15
C LEU A 178 -1.67 12.16 0.26
N PRO A 179 -2.99 12.32 0.50
CA PRO A 179 -3.56 13.59 0.93
C PRO A 179 -3.06 14.09 2.30
N LEU A 180 -2.44 13.21 3.10
CA LEU A 180 -1.92 13.51 4.44
C LEU A 180 -0.39 13.70 4.45
N LEU A 181 0.28 13.44 3.33
CA LEU A 181 1.74 13.49 3.24
C LEU A 181 2.24 14.85 2.76
N PRO A 182 3.35 15.36 3.32
CA PRO A 182 4.12 16.42 2.69
C PRO A 182 4.55 16.06 1.26
N GLU A 183 4.84 17.06 0.43
CA GLU A 183 5.23 16.86 -0.98
C GLU A 183 6.46 15.94 -1.13
N GLU A 184 7.45 16.11 -0.26
CA GLU A 184 8.68 15.28 -0.25
C GLU A 184 8.37 13.80 0.04
N ASP A 185 7.41 13.53 0.94
CA ASP A 185 7.02 12.17 1.33
C ASP A 185 6.04 11.54 0.31
N ALA A 186 5.23 12.36 -0.37
CA ALA A 186 4.34 11.91 -1.43
C ALA A 186 5.11 11.30 -2.60
N TYR A 187 6.27 11.87 -2.95
CA TYR A 187 7.20 11.29 -3.91
C TYR A 187 7.67 9.89 -3.47
N LEU A 188 8.12 9.74 -2.21
CA LEU A 188 8.58 8.46 -1.68
C LEU A 188 7.45 7.42 -1.72
N ALA A 189 6.24 7.79 -1.33
CA ALA A 189 5.07 6.91 -1.38
C ALA A 189 4.78 6.41 -2.81
N LEU A 190 4.81 7.30 -3.79
CA LEU A 190 4.63 6.93 -5.21
C LEU A 190 5.75 6.03 -5.72
N PHE A 191 7.00 6.34 -5.37
CA PHE A 191 8.16 5.52 -5.74
C PHE A 191 8.07 4.12 -5.16
N HIS A 192 7.77 3.97 -3.86
CA HIS A 192 7.62 2.67 -3.21
C HIS A 192 6.49 1.86 -3.86
N GLY A 193 5.32 2.47 -4.06
CA GLY A 193 4.20 1.81 -4.75
C GLY A 193 4.59 1.32 -6.15
N ALA A 194 5.22 2.18 -6.96
CA ALA A 194 5.67 1.83 -8.30
C ALA A 194 6.72 0.72 -8.31
N ARG A 195 7.70 0.78 -7.40
CA ARG A 195 8.75 -0.23 -7.27
C ARG A 195 8.18 -1.60 -6.92
N HIS A 196 7.29 -1.68 -5.92
CA HIS A 196 6.71 -2.97 -5.54
C HIS A 196 5.83 -3.55 -6.63
N VAL A 197 5.13 -2.73 -7.42
CA VAL A 197 4.39 -3.21 -8.60
C VAL A 197 5.34 -3.74 -9.68
N ALA A 198 6.46 -3.06 -9.94
CA ALA A 198 7.48 -3.53 -10.89
C ALA A 198 8.05 -4.89 -10.46
N MET A 199 8.47 -5.02 -9.20
CA MET A 199 8.98 -6.26 -8.62
C MET A 199 7.98 -7.42 -8.72
N ASP A 200 6.68 -7.14 -8.50
CA ASP A 200 5.62 -8.14 -8.63
C ASP A 200 5.38 -8.59 -10.08
N CYS A 201 5.75 -7.77 -11.07
CA CYS A 201 5.56 -8.08 -12.49
C CYS A 201 6.82 -8.64 -13.16
N ASP A 202 8.00 -8.49 -12.54
CA ASP A 202 9.24 -8.97 -13.12
C ASP A 202 9.21 -10.49 -13.35
N GLY A 203 9.52 -10.91 -14.57
CA GLY A 203 9.46 -12.31 -15.00
C GLY A 203 8.05 -12.94 -15.10
N GLU A 204 6.98 -12.19 -14.80
CA GLU A 204 5.61 -12.69 -14.88
C GLU A 204 5.06 -12.62 -16.31
N ALA A 205 4.07 -13.48 -16.60
CA ALA A 205 3.35 -13.42 -17.86
C ALA A 205 2.23 -12.37 -17.79
N SER A 206 2.08 -11.61 -18.88
CA SER A 206 0.96 -10.68 -19.02
C SER A 206 -0.38 -11.41 -18.89
N ARG A 207 -1.33 -10.74 -18.23
CA ARG A 207 -2.67 -11.26 -18.01
C ARG A 207 -3.38 -11.50 -19.34
N ARG A 208 -3.98 -12.68 -19.49
CA ARG A 208 -4.85 -12.99 -20.62
C ARG A 208 -6.29 -12.60 -20.29
N GLU A 209 -6.81 -11.63 -21.03
CA GLU A 209 -8.16 -11.13 -20.80
C GLU A 209 -9.23 -12.18 -21.16
N ARG A 210 -10.28 -12.25 -20.34
CA ARG A 210 -11.53 -12.93 -20.71
C ARG A 210 -12.54 -11.90 -21.21
N ALA A 211 -13.58 -12.38 -21.89
CA ALA A 211 -14.69 -11.55 -22.36
C ALA A 211 -15.96 -11.80 -21.53
N PRO A 212 -16.81 -10.77 -21.31
CA PRO A 212 -18.12 -10.96 -20.70
C PRO A 212 -18.99 -11.94 -21.51
N LEU A 213 -20.09 -12.38 -20.90
CA LEU A 213 -21.10 -13.18 -21.59
C LEU A 213 -21.84 -12.33 -22.63
N GLY A 214 -22.31 -12.95 -23.71
CA GLY A 214 -23.18 -12.28 -24.69
C GLY A 214 -24.62 -12.03 -24.19
N SER A 215 -25.00 -12.66 -23.08
CA SER A 215 -26.29 -12.47 -22.40
C SER A 215 -26.23 -11.35 -21.36
N ARG A 216 -27.40 -10.86 -20.92
CA ARG A 216 -27.54 -9.90 -19.82
C ARG A 216 -28.39 -10.47 -18.68
N PRO A 217 -27.82 -11.34 -17.82
CA PRO A 217 -28.55 -11.91 -16.70
C PRO A 217 -28.90 -10.84 -15.65
N GLU A 218 -29.90 -11.10 -14.84
CA GLU A 218 -30.23 -10.24 -13.69
C GLU A 218 -29.08 -10.23 -12.65
N PRO A 219 -28.90 -9.13 -11.89
CA PRO A 219 -27.85 -9.04 -10.86
C PRO A 219 -27.85 -10.19 -9.85
N ALA A 220 -29.04 -10.64 -9.42
CA ALA A 220 -29.18 -11.74 -8.48
C ALA A 220 -28.63 -13.07 -9.04
N ALA A 221 -28.79 -13.33 -10.34
CA ALA A 221 -28.22 -14.51 -10.99
C ALA A 221 -26.70 -14.42 -11.06
N LEU A 222 -26.14 -13.26 -11.42
CA LEU A 222 -24.69 -13.03 -11.45
C LEU A 222 -24.06 -13.23 -10.07
N LYS A 223 -24.69 -12.74 -9.00
CA LYS A 223 -24.26 -12.98 -7.61
C LYS A 223 -24.24 -14.48 -7.28
N ARG A 224 -25.32 -15.22 -7.59
CA ARG A 224 -25.39 -16.68 -7.36
C ARG A 224 -24.32 -17.44 -8.14
N TRP A 225 -24.09 -17.07 -9.39
CA TRP A 225 -23.08 -17.70 -10.25
C TRP A 225 -21.67 -17.42 -9.75
N LEU A 226 -21.37 -16.18 -9.34
CA LEU A 226 -20.04 -15.83 -8.84
C LEU A 226 -19.68 -16.63 -7.58
N ARG A 227 -20.64 -16.82 -6.66
CA ARG A 227 -20.49 -17.70 -5.49
C ARG A 227 -20.22 -19.14 -5.93
N LEU A 228 -21.08 -19.69 -6.79
CA LEU A 228 -20.95 -21.06 -7.30
C LEU A 228 -19.57 -21.30 -7.93
N TRP A 229 -19.14 -20.43 -8.84
CA TRP A 229 -17.87 -20.59 -9.56
C TRP A 229 -16.65 -20.41 -8.65
N THR A 230 -16.74 -19.50 -7.68
CA THR A 230 -15.68 -19.34 -6.67
C THR A 230 -15.57 -20.58 -5.80
N ASP A 231 -16.70 -21.16 -5.38
CA ASP A 231 -16.76 -22.35 -4.53
C ASP A 231 -16.17 -23.59 -5.22
N VAL A 232 -16.59 -23.87 -6.47
CA VAL A 232 -16.05 -24.99 -7.27
C VAL A 232 -14.71 -24.68 -7.95
N ARG A 233 -14.09 -23.54 -7.60
CA ARG A 233 -12.78 -23.09 -8.09
C ARG A 233 -12.67 -22.93 -9.62
N HIS A 234 -13.76 -22.56 -10.29
CA HIS A 234 -13.79 -22.35 -11.74
C HIS A 234 -13.45 -20.90 -12.10
N ARG A 235 -12.16 -20.63 -12.28
CA ARG A 235 -11.62 -19.29 -12.56
C ARG A 235 -12.29 -18.57 -13.73
N ASP A 236 -12.31 -19.19 -14.92
CA ASP A 236 -12.84 -18.51 -16.11
C ASP A 236 -14.32 -18.18 -15.99
N ALA A 237 -15.11 -19.05 -15.35
CA ALA A 237 -16.53 -18.80 -15.14
C ALA A 237 -16.76 -17.67 -14.13
N ALA A 238 -15.97 -17.62 -13.05
CA ALA A 238 -16.02 -16.54 -12.07
C ALA A 238 -15.66 -15.19 -12.70
N GLU A 239 -14.54 -15.14 -13.46
CA GLU A 239 -14.05 -13.93 -14.08
C GLU A 239 -15.02 -13.41 -15.14
N ARG A 240 -15.54 -14.28 -16.02
CA ARG A 240 -16.54 -13.90 -17.02
C ARG A 240 -17.85 -13.42 -16.39
N THR A 241 -18.25 -14.00 -15.26
CA THR A 241 -19.42 -13.55 -14.49
C THR A 241 -19.22 -12.14 -13.96
N LEU A 242 -18.07 -11.87 -13.34
CA LEU A 242 -17.70 -10.54 -12.84
C LEU A 242 -17.61 -9.52 -13.98
N MET A 243 -16.95 -9.85 -15.09
CA MET A 243 -16.87 -8.98 -16.26
C MET A 243 -18.24 -8.69 -16.87
N THR A 244 -19.16 -9.66 -16.84
CA THR A 244 -20.55 -9.44 -17.28
C THR A 244 -21.28 -8.46 -16.37
N ALA A 245 -21.05 -8.54 -15.05
CA ALA A 245 -21.60 -7.57 -14.09
C ALA A 245 -21.06 -6.14 -14.34
N ILE A 246 -19.76 -6.00 -14.59
CA ILE A 246 -19.14 -4.72 -14.91
C ILE A 246 -19.70 -4.17 -16.24
N ALA A 247 -19.75 -5.00 -17.28
CA ALA A 247 -20.27 -4.61 -18.60
C ALA A 247 -21.77 -4.26 -18.58
N ALA A 248 -22.53 -4.81 -17.63
CA ALA A 248 -23.92 -4.46 -17.39
C ALA A 248 -24.11 -3.12 -16.65
N GLY A 249 -23.02 -2.46 -16.23
CA GLY A 249 -23.06 -1.19 -15.51
C GLY A 249 -23.58 -1.32 -14.08
N LEU A 250 -23.36 -2.48 -13.43
CA LEU A 250 -23.74 -2.64 -12.03
C LEU A 250 -22.94 -1.69 -11.15
N SER A 251 -23.60 -1.11 -10.15
CA SER A 251 -22.98 -0.11 -9.27
C SER A 251 -21.87 -0.71 -8.40
N PRO A 252 -20.93 0.13 -7.92
CA PRO A 252 -19.91 -0.29 -6.95
C PRO A 252 -20.47 -1.07 -5.76
N ALA A 253 -21.60 -0.64 -5.20
CA ALA A 253 -22.25 -1.29 -4.08
C ALA A 253 -22.69 -2.73 -4.42
N VAL A 254 -23.30 -2.94 -5.59
CA VAL A 254 -23.76 -4.26 -6.04
C VAL A 254 -22.59 -5.20 -6.34
N LEU A 255 -21.52 -4.68 -6.95
CA LEU A 255 -20.30 -5.44 -7.20
C LEU A 255 -19.61 -5.84 -5.88
N ALA A 256 -19.55 -4.92 -4.91
CA ALA A 256 -18.97 -5.17 -3.59
C ALA A 256 -19.74 -6.26 -2.84
N GLU A 257 -21.08 -6.20 -2.86
CA GLU A 257 -21.92 -7.22 -2.25
C GLU A 257 -21.72 -8.60 -2.91
N ALA A 258 -21.63 -8.65 -4.24
CA ALA A 258 -21.40 -9.91 -4.96
C ALA A 258 -20.03 -10.52 -4.63
N LEU A 259 -18.98 -9.70 -4.60
CA LEU A 259 -17.62 -10.15 -4.29
C LEU A 259 -17.45 -10.53 -2.81
N LEU A 260 -18.04 -9.77 -1.88
CA LEU A 260 -18.09 -10.13 -0.46
C LEU A 260 -18.79 -11.48 -0.26
N SER A 261 -19.91 -11.69 -0.95
CA SER A 261 -20.68 -12.93 -0.88
C SER A 261 -19.88 -14.13 -1.40
N ALA A 262 -19.15 -13.96 -2.51
CA ALA A 262 -18.28 -15.02 -3.04
C ALA A 262 -17.06 -15.28 -2.14
N ALA A 263 -16.42 -14.23 -1.62
CA ALA A 263 -15.23 -14.35 -0.76
C ALA A 263 -15.52 -15.02 0.58
N THR A 264 -16.77 -14.94 1.06
CA THR A 264 -17.21 -15.52 2.33
C THR A 264 -17.89 -16.87 2.17
N GLU A 265 -17.85 -17.50 0.99
CA GLU A 265 -18.16 -18.94 0.88
C GLU A 265 -17.13 -19.80 1.63
N ARG A 266 -15.90 -19.29 1.79
CA ARG A 266 -14.86 -19.89 2.63
C ARG A 266 -14.68 -19.08 3.91
N THR A 267 -14.55 -19.76 5.04
CA THR A 267 -14.40 -19.13 6.34
C THR A 267 -13.05 -18.43 6.40
N PHE A 268 -13.03 -17.13 6.71
CA PHE A 268 -11.79 -16.34 6.90
C PHE A 268 -10.69 -16.66 5.85
N ALA A 269 -11.07 -16.63 4.56
CA ALA A 269 -10.29 -17.14 3.45
C ALA A 269 -8.90 -16.50 3.32
N ASP A 270 -7.87 -17.33 3.10
CA ASP A 270 -6.45 -16.96 3.05
C ASP A 270 -6.04 -16.04 4.20
N THR A 271 -6.39 -16.44 5.43
CA THR A 271 -6.12 -15.66 6.66
C THR A 271 -6.62 -14.22 6.59
N GLY A 272 -7.67 -13.96 5.81
CA GLY A 272 -8.27 -12.64 5.63
C GLY A 272 -7.79 -11.85 4.41
N HIS A 273 -6.71 -12.26 3.74
CA HIS A 273 -6.16 -11.57 2.57
C HIS A 273 -7.14 -11.49 1.39
N ALA A 274 -7.94 -12.54 1.18
CA ALA A 274 -8.91 -12.55 0.08
C ALA A 274 -9.86 -11.35 0.16
N LEU A 275 -10.33 -11.00 1.37
CA LEU A 275 -11.23 -9.87 1.56
C LEU A 275 -10.49 -8.53 1.51
N ASP A 276 -9.29 -8.46 2.08
CA ASP A 276 -8.47 -7.26 2.02
C ASP A 276 -8.17 -6.87 0.59
N PHE A 277 -7.76 -7.82 -0.27
CA PHE A 277 -7.40 -7.52 -1.65
C PHE A 277 -8.60 -7.10 -2.48
N ILE A 278 -9.78 -7.68 -2.22
CA ILE A 278 -11.03 -7.18 -2.79
C ILE A 278 -11.21 -5.73 -2.41
N ASN A 279 -11.22 -5.40 -1.11
CA ASN A 279 -11.40 -4.03 -0.66
C ASN A 279 -10.36 -3.06 -1.27
N LYS A 280 -9.10 -3.49 -1.39
CA LYS A 280 -8.03 -2.69 -2.00
C LYS A 280 -8.23 -2.47 -3.49
N ALA A 281 -8.73 -3.45 -4.23
CA ALA A 281 -9.12 -3.24 -5.62
C ALA A 281 -10.25 -2.20 -5.77
N PHE A 282 -11.20 -2.17 -4.83
CA PHE A 282 -12.24 -1.15 -4.80
C PHE A 282 -11.73 0.24 -4.44
N GLU A 283 -10.87 0.36 -3.41
CA GLU A 283 -10.24 1.63 -3.03
C GLU A 283 -9.37 2.18 -4.16
N CYS A 284 -8.65 1.30 -4.87
CA CYS A 284 -7.87 1.66 -6.05
C CYS A 284 -8.75 2.31 -7.13
N LEU A 285 -9.93 1.74 -7.42
CA LEU A 285 -10.88 2.31 -8.38
C LEU A 285 -11.47 3.64 -7.92
N ASP A 286 -11.64 3.86 -6.62
CA ASP A 286 -12.05 5.16 -6.10
C ASP A 286 -10.98 6.24 -6.31
N LEU A 287 -9.70 5.85 -6.37
CA LEU A 287 -8.57 6.74 -6.62
C LEU A 287 -8.36 7.03 -8.12
N ILE A 288 -8.47 6.01 -8.97
CA ILE A 288 -8.06 6.10 -10.39
C ILE A 288 -9.23 6.20 -11.38
N GLY A 289 -10.47 6.01 -10.93
CA GLY A 289 -11.66 6.03 -11.76
C GLY A 289 -12.25 4.64 -12.03
N TRP A 290 -13.58 4.57 -11.99
CA TRP A 290 -14.37 3.35 -12.13
C TRP A 290 -14.48 2.84 -13.58
N GLU A 291 -14.11 3.66 -14.57
CA GLU A 291 -13.93 3.26 -15.97
C GLU A 291 -12.89 2.14 -16.13
N HIS A 292 -11.96 2.00 -15.17
CA HIS A 292 -10.93 0.96 -15.15
C HIS A 292 -11.37 -0.34 -14.46
N ALA A 293 -12.62 -0.45 -14.01
CA ALA A 293 -13.10 -1.63 -13.29
C ALA A 293 -12.90 -2.95 -14.06
N SER A 294 -13.04 -2.91 -15.40
CA SER A 294 -12.84 -4.07 -16.27
C SER A 294 -11.39 -4.55 -16.38
N THR A 295 -10.43 -3.70 -16.05
CA THR A 295 -9.00 -4.04 -15.96
C THR A 295 -8.65 -4.48 -14.54
N VAL A 296 -9.14 -3.77 -13.53
CA VAL A 296 -8.73 -3.95 -12.12
C VAL A 296 -9.43 -5.12 -11.44
N LEU A 297 -10.77 -5.17 -11.41
CA LEU A 297 -11.50 -6.17 -10.62
C LEU A 297 -11.28 -7.62 -11.08
N PRO A 298 -10.99 -7.94 -12.35
CA PRO A 298 -10.66 -9.32 -12.71
C PRO A 298 -9.37 -9.86 -12.08
N THR A 299 -8.44 -9.00 -11.68
CA THR A 299 -7.13 -9.42 -11.13
C THR A 299 -7.27 -10.16 -9.79
N ILE A 300 -8.28 -9.85 -8.97
CA ILE A 300 -8.53 -10.53 -7.69
C ILE A 300 -9.14 -11.94 -7.86
N VAL A 301 -9.71 -12.27 -9.02
CA VAL A 301 -10.49 -13.50 -9.21
C VAL A 301 -9.62 -14.75 -9.05
N ALA A 302 -8.38 -14.72 -9.56
CA ALA A 302 -7.47 -15.85 -9.47
C ALA A 302 -7.24 -16.27 -8.00
N GLN A 303 -6.97 -15.29 -7.14
CA GLN A 303 -6.77 -15.54 -5.71
C GLN A 303 -8.07 -15.92 -5.01
N MET A 304 -9.19 -15.26 -5.29
CA MET A 304 -10.49 -15.64 -4.69
C MET A 304 -10.84 -17.11 -4.94
N VAL A 305 -10.58 -17.59 -6.16
CA VAL A 305 -10.81 -18.98 -6.58
C VAL A 305 -9.78 -19.94 -5.96
N ALA A 306 -8.53 -19.51 -5.82
CA ALA A 306 -7.45 -20.31 -5.23
C ALA A 306 -7.50 -20.36 -3.70
N ALA A 307 -8.19 -19.41 -3.05
CA ALA A 307 -8.16 -19.23 -1.60
C ALA A 307 -8.52 -20.50 -0.83
N ARG A 308 -7.84 -20.72 0.29
CA ARG A 308 -8.16 -21.77 1.25
C ARG A 308 -8.96 -21.18 2.40
N GLY A 309 -9.95 -21.93 2.85
CA GLY A 309 -10.77 -21.54 3.97
C GLY A 309 -10.21 -22.04 5.29
N ALA A 310 -10.44 -21.27 6.35
CA ALA A 310 -10.06 -21.62 7.70
C ALA A 310 -10.83 -22.83 8.25
N GLU A 311 -11.96 -23.20 7.64
CA GLU A 311 -12.69 -24.43 7.92
C GLU A 311 -11.89 -25.72 7.65
N GLU A 312 -10.81 -25.61 6.87
CA GLU A 312 -9.83 -26.67 6.62
C GLU A 312 -8.77 -26.77 7.75
N SER A 313 -8.77 -25.85 8.72
CA SER A 313 -7.78 -25.80 9.80
C SER A 313 -8.28 -26.38 11.11
N THR A 314 -7.38 -27.03 11.85
CA THR A 314 -7.71 -27.62 13.16
C THR A 314 -8.15 -26.57 14.18
N ALA A 315 -7.53 -25.38 14.19
CA ALA A 315 -7.81 -24.33 15.17
C ALA A 315 -9.26 -23.82 15.11
N TRP A 316 -9.90 -23.90 13.95
CA TRP A 316 -11.30 -23.50 13.75
C TRP A 316 -12.32 -24.61 14.03
N ARG A 317 -11.86 -25.86 14.11
CA ARG A 317 -12.69 -27.05 14.30
C ARG A 317 -12.60 -27.66 15.70
N GLN A 318 -11.50 -27.41 16.42
CA GLN A 318 -11.19 -27.99 17.72
C GLN A 318 -10.47 -26.98 18.64
N PRO A 319 -10.77 -26.96 19.96
CA PRO A 319 -11.72 -27.84 20.67
C PRO A 319 -13.18 -27.45 20.51
N VAL A 320 -13.46 -26.21 20.07
CA VAL A 320 -14.79 -25.71 19.75
C VAL A 320 -14.89 -25.63 18.23
N ASP A 321 -15.97 -26.15 17.63
CA ASP A 321 -16.21 -26.01 16.20
C ASP A 321 -16.79 -24.61 15.90
N LEU A 322 -15.90 -23.67 15.61
CA LEU A 322 -16.24 -22.27 15.35
C LEU A 322 -16.96 -22.11 14.01
N VAL A 323 -16.70 -23.00 13.04
CA VAL A 323 -17.38 -23.01 11.74
C VAL A 323 -18.84 -23.38 11.93
N ALA A 324 -19.12 -24.46 12.67
CA ALA A 324 -20.49 -24.86 12.98
C ALA A 324 -21.24 -23.76 13.76
N LEU A 325 -20.57 -23.10 14.71
CA LEU A 325 -21.13 -21.98 15.47
C LEU A 325 -21.50 -20.78 14.56
N CYS A 326 -20.63 -20.44 13.60
CA CYS A 326 -20.90 -19.42 12.60
C CYS A 326 -22.08 -19.79 11.70
N ASP A 327 -22.12 -21.01 11.18
CA ASP A 327 -23.17 -21.48 10.27
C ASP A 327 -24.56 -21.50 10.94
N GLU A 328 -24.63 -22.03 12.18
CA GLU A 328 -25.88 -22.04 12.96
C GLU A 328 -26.39 -20.62 13.22
N SER A 329 -25.47 -19.70 13.53
CA SER A 329 -25.82 -18.32 13.88
C SER A 329 -26.16 -17.47 12.65
N ALA A 330 -25.53 -17.71 11.50
CA ALA A 330 -25.80 -17.01 10.25
C ALA A 330 -27.27 -17.13 9.83
N GLY A 331 -27.85 -18.33 9.97
CA GLY A 331 -29.25 -18.59 9.61
C GLY A 331 -30.27 -17.79 10.43
N GLN A 332 -29.90 -17.37 11.64
CA GLN A 332 -30.77 -16.60 12.54
C GLN A 332 -30.61 -15.07 12.34
N MET A 333 -29.42 -14.61 11.92
CA MET A 333 -29.08 -13.18 11.90
C MET A 333 -29.96 -12.35 10.96
N SER A 334 -30.40 -12.88 9.82
CA SER A 334 -31.28 -12.14 8.89
C SER A 334 -32.62 -11.76 9.54
N GLN A 335 -33.20 -12.66 10.33
CA GLN A 335 -34.43 -12.37 11.08
C GLN A 335 -34.18 -11.36 12.18
N LEU A 336 -33.01 -11.41 12.84
CA LEU A 336 -32.62 -10.43 13.86
C LEU A 336 -32.45 -9.04 13.25
N PHE A 337 -31.80 -8.91 12.10
CA PHE A 337 -31.69 -7.63 11.39
C PHE A 337 -33.06 -7.10 10.98
N ALA A 338 -33.94 -7.95 10.45
CA ALA A 338 -35.30 -7.55 10.11
C ALA A 338 -36.11 -7.11 11.34
N ALA A 339 -35.92 -7.75 12.50
CA ALA A 339 -36.59 -7.38 13.75
C ALA A 339 -36.01 -6.10 14.39
N GLY A 340 -34.72 -5.85 14.24
CA GLY A 340 -34.05 -4.62 14.67
C GLY A 340 -34.28 -3.44 13.71
N HIS A 341 -34.81 -3.71 12.51
CA HIS A 341 -35.05 -2.71 11.47
C HIS A 341 -36.09 -1.69 11.93
N GLY A 342 -35.65 -0.49 12.31
CA GLY A 342 -36.51 0.59 12.82
C GLY A 342 -35.96 1.27 14.07
N PHE A 343 -35.03 0.64 14.79
CA PHE A 343 -34.21 1.31 15.78
C PHE A 343 -33.12 2.10 15.05
N GLN A 344 -32.94 3.37 15.44
CA GLN A 344 -31.97 4.29 14.82
C GLN A 344 -30.99 4.78 15.88
N GLY A 345 -29.74 5.05 15.48
CA GLY A 345 -28.74 5.67 16.34
C GLY A 345 -28.07 4.74 17.36
N TRP A 346 -27.82 3.48 16.99
CA TRP A 346 -26.98 2.61 17.81
C TRP A 346 -25.55 3.18 17.91
N SER A 347 -24.99 3.26 19.12
CA SER A 347 -23.71 3.94 19.38
C SER A 347 -22.81 3.21 20.37
N ASN A 348 -23.12 1.94 20.67
CA ASN A 348 -22.41 1.15 21.67
C ASN A 348 -21.16 0.45 21.10
N HIS A 349 -20.48 1.08 20.13
CA HIS A 349 -19.41 0.46 19.35
C HIS A 349 -18.27 -0.07 20.23
N ALA A 350 -17.79 0.73 21.19
CA ALA A 350 -16.70 0.37 22.09
C ALA A 350 -17.11 -0.71 23.11
N ALA A 351 -18.37 -0.74 23.55
CA ALA A 351 -18.89 -1.77 24.43
C ALA A 351 -18.94 -3.13 23.73
N LEU A 352 -19.43 -3.15 22.48
CA LEU A 352 -19.42 -4.37 21.66
C LEU A 352 -17.99 -4.83 21.39
N ALA A 353 -17.07 -3.93 21.01
CA ALA A 353 -15.66 -4.28 20.78
C ALA A 353 -15.02 -4.97 22.00
N ARG A 354 -15.32 -4.50 23.22
CA ARG A 354 -14.86 -5.16 24.46
C ARG A 354 -15.47 -6.55 24.64
N ALA A 355 -16.74 -6.75 24.30
CA ALA A 355 -17.36 -8.08 24.33
C ALA A 355 -16.72 -9.03 23.31
N LEU A 356 -16.39 -8.55 22.10
CA LEU A 356 -15.72 -9.33 21.06
C LEU A 356 -14.30 -9.78 21.44
N LEU A 357 -13.66 -9.13 22.42
CA LEU A 357 -12.33 -9.50 22.92
C LEU A 357 -12.35 -10.67 23.92
N GLY A 358 -13.54 -11.15 24.31
CA GLY A 358 -13.74 -12.22 25.28
C GLY A 358 -13.09 -13.56 24.92
N ASP A 359 -13.18 -14.51 25.86
CA ASP A 359 -12.57 -15.84 25.79
C ASP A 359 -13.59 -16.98 25.60
N ASP A 360 -14.86 -16.64 25.43
CA ASP A 360 -15.95 -17.55 25.10
C ASP A 360 -16.59 -17.18 23.73
N PRO A 361 -16.47 -18.03 22.71
CA PRO A 361 -16.95 -17.72 21.37
C PRO A 361 -18.49 -17.67 21.30
N ILE A 362 -19.20 -18.37 22.19
CA ILE A 362 -20.67 -18.34 22.26
C ILE A 362 -21.13 -16.98 22.79
N GLN A 363 -20.50 -16.48 23.86
CA GLN A 363 -20.82 -15.15 24.40
C GLN A 363 -20.51 -14.02 23.41
N ILE A 364 -19.45 -14.16 22.62
CA ILE A 364 -19.12 -13.23 21.52
C ILE A 364 -20.25 -13.20 20.49
N VAL A 365 -20.72 -14.37 20.05
CA VAL A 365 -21.84 -14.48 19.11
C VAL A 365 -23.13 -13.92 19.70
N ASP A 366 -23.41 -14.17 20.96
CA ASP A 366 -24.59 -13.63 21.64
C ASP A 366 -24.54 -12.11 21.79
N ALA A 367 -23.36 -11.53 22.02
CA ALA A 367 -23.17 -10.09 22.02
C ALA A 367 -23.46 -9.46 20.64
N LEU A 368 -23.01 -10.10 19.56
CA LEU A 368 -23.37 -9.68 18.19
C LEU A 368 -24.89 -9.74 17.97
N LYS A 369 -25.53 -10.87 18.33
CA LYS A 369 -26.99 -11.03 18.21
C LYS A 369 -27.74 -9.98 19.05
N ALA A 370 -27.26 -9.66 20.24
CA ALA A 370 -27.84 -8.64 21.11
C ALA A 370 -27.70 -7.23 20.51
N ALA A 371 -26.53 -6.89 19.96
CA ALA A 371 -26.32 -5.62 19.27
C ALA A 371 -27.26 -5.45 18.06
N ILE A 372 -27.42 -6.50 17.25
CA ILE A 372 -28.36 -6.51 16.11
C ILE A 372 -29.80 -6.27 16.59
N ARG A 373 -30.25 -6.97 17.64
CA ARG A 373 -31.59 -6.77 18.22
C ARG A 373 -31.79 -5.34 18.75
N ALA A 374 -30.72 -4.70 19.19
CA ALA A 374 -30.72 -3.32 19.66
C ALA A 374 -30.62 -2.29 18.52
N GLY A 375 -30.59 -2.71 17.26
CA GLY A 375 -30.58 -1.83 16.08
C GLY A 375 -29.21 -1.56 15.46
N ALA A 376 -28.16 -2.31 15.83
CA ALA A 376 -26.86 -2.18 15.17
C ALA A 376 -26.94 -2.59 13.69
N ALA A 377 -26.50 -1.71 12.80
CA ALA A 377 -26.35 -2.01 11.38
C ALA A 377 -25.09 -2.86 11.13
N PRO A 378 -24.98 -3.54 9.98
CA PRO A 378 -23.75 -4.23 9.57
C PRO A 378 -22.50 -3.36 9.68
N THR A 379 -22.60 -2.09 9.26
CA THR A 379 -21.52 -1.11 9.35
C THR A 379 -21.07 -0.87 10.79
N ASP A 380 -22.00 -0.76 11.73
CA ASP A 380 -21.70 -0.63 13.17
C ASP A 380 -20.95 -1.84 13.73
N LEU A 381 -21.40 -3.05 13.36
CA LEU A 381 -20.76 -4.29 13.79
C LEU A 381 -19.34 -4.40 13.20
N GLY A 382 -19.17 -4.03 11.93
CA GLY A 382 -17.86 -3.96 11.27
C GLY A 382 -16.92 -2.96 11.96
N GLN A 383 -17.42 -1.78 12.33
CA GLN A 383 -16.67 -0.77 13.07
C GLN A 383 -16.23 -1.27 14.46
N SER A 384 -17.13 -1.91 15.21
CA SER A 384 -16.80 -2.54 16.50
C SER A 384 -15.77 -3.65 16.37
N LEU A 385 -15.89 -4.49 15.34
CA LEU A 385 -14.96 -5.58 15.09
C LEU A 385 -13.57 -5.05 14.72
N ALA A 386 -13.48 -4.04 13.84
CA ALA A 386 -12.22 -3.41 13.47
C ALA A 386 -11.54 -2.77 14.68
N PHE A 387 -12.30 -2.10 15.56
CA PHE A 387 -11.75 -1.54 16.79
C PHE A 387 -11.30 -2.63 17.78
N GLY A 388 -12.08 -3.70 17.96
CA GLY A 388 -11.68 -4.85 18.76
C GLY A 388 -10.38 -5.50 18.26
N ALA A 389 -10.23 -5.65 16.95
CA ALA A 389 -9.01 -6.17 16.34
C ALA A 389 -7.82 -5.22 16.52
N ALA A 390 -8.01 -3.90 16.39
CA ALA A 390 -6.98 -2.91 16.70
C ALA A 390 -6.52 -2.99 18.17
N LEU A 391 -7.47 -3.15 19.11
CA LEU A 391 -7.15 -3.33 20.53
C LEU A 391 -6.34 -4.61 20.80
N ARG A 392 -6.57 -5.68 20.03
CA ARG A 392 -5.78 -6.92 20.13
C ARG A 392 -4.31 -6.67 19.77
N VAL A 393 -4.06 -5.84 18.76
CA VAL A 393 -2.70 -5.38 18.37
C VAL A 393 -2.14 -4.37 19.40
N ALA A 394 -2.95 -3.45 19.91
CA ALA A 394 -2.52 -2.49 20.93
C ALA A 394 -2.09 -3.17 22.24
N ARG A 395 -2.74 -4.28 22.61
CA ARG A 395 -2.46 -5.06 23.82
C ARG A 395 -1.50 -6.22 23.57
N PHE A 396 -0.85 -6.26 22.41
CA PHE A 396 0.05 -7.33 22.04
C PHE A 396 1.37 -7.24 22.79
N GLY A 397 1.78 -8.35 23.42
CA GLY A 397 2.99 -8.40 24.25
C GLY A 397 4.27 -8.42 23.42
N ASN A 398 5.33 -7.78 23.93
CA ASN A 398 6.64 -7.73 23.25
C ASN A 398 7.38 -9.08 23.27
N ALA A 399 6.86 -10.08 23.99
CA ALA A 399 7.41 -11.42 24.07
C ALA A 399 7.06 -12.29 22.85
N ASN A 400 6.00 -11.91 22.12
CA ASN A 400 5.51 -12.63 20.95
C ASN A 400 6.47 -12.51 19.77
N GLU A 401 6.53 -13.55 18.93
CA GLU A 401 7.40 -13.54 17.77
C GLU A 401 6.78 -12.78 16.58
N HIS A 402 7.58 -12.52 15.55
CA HIS A 402 7.15 -11.82 14.35
C HIS A 402 5.88 -12.43 13.72
N ALA A 403 5.77 -13.75 13.61
CA ALA A 403 4.58 -14.40 13.03
C ALA A 403 3.30 -14.22 13.87
N ASP A 404 3.44 -14.08 15.19
CA ASP A 404 2.32 -13.81 16.08
C ASP A 404 1.77 -12.40 15.82
N TRP A 405 2.65 -11.40 15.65
CA TRP A 405 2.23 -10.04 15.29
C TRP A 405 1.46 -10.03 13.97
N GLU A 406 1.90 -10.82 12.99
CA GLU A 406 1.20 -10.96 11.72
C GLU A 406 -0.19 -11.55 11.87
N THR A 407 -0.36 -12.53 12.76
CA THR A 407 -1.66 -13.12 13.06
C THR A 407 -2.64 -12.07 13.58
N ALA A 408 -2.21 -11.20 14.51
CA ALA A 408 -3.07 -10.12 15.01
C ALA A 408 -3.35 -9.05 13.94
N HIS A 409 -2.35 -8.72 13.14
CA HIS A 409 -2.47 -7.78 12.02
C HIS A 409 -3.44 -8.25 10.93
N HIS A 410 -3.42 -9.54 10.56
CA HIS A 410 -4.34 -10.11 9.59
C HIS A 410 -5.80 -9.99 10.02
N VAL A 411 -6.09 -10.19 11.31
CA VAL A 411 -7.44 -9.97 11.86
C VAL A 411 -7.84 -8.50 11.75
N PHE A 412 -6.92 -7.57 12.06
CA PHE A 412 -7.20 -6.13 12.00
C PHE A 412 -7.46 -5.63 10.58
N THR A 413 -6.59 -5.99 9.63
CA THR A 413 -6.75 -5.58 8.22
C THR A 413 -7.99 -6.21 7.59
N HIS A 414 -8.28 -7.48 7.86
CA HIS A 414 -9.53 -8.12 7.46
C HIS A 414 -10.76 -7.37 8.02
N ALA A 415 -10.75 -7.04 9.31
CA ALA A 415 -11.86 -6.32 9.94
C ALA A 415 -12.03 -4.90 9.39
N ASN A 416 -10.93 -4.18 9.11
CA ASN A 416 -10.97 -2.90 8.42
C ASN A 416 -11.55 -3.04 7.01
N ALA A 417 -11.06 -3.98 6.21
CA ALA A 417 -11.54 -4.25 4.86
C ALA A 417 -13.04 -4.58 4.85
N LEU A 418 -13.48 -5.44 5.78
CA LEU A 418 -14.89 -5.74 5.97
C LEU A 418 -15.70 -4.47 6.29
N HIS A 419 -15.24 -3.66 7.24
CA HIS A 419 -15.92 -2.42 7.59
C HIS A 419 -16.04 -1.47 6.39
N GLN A 420 -14.97 -1.27 5.61
CA GLN A 420 -15.02 -0.43 4.40
C GLN A 420 -15.97 -1.00 3.34
N MET A 421 -15.96 -2.31 3.13
CA MET A 421 -16.89 -2.97 2.19
C MET A 421 -18.35 -2.82 2.64
N LEU A 422 -18.65 -2.97 3.92
CA LEU A 422 -20.00 -2.78 4.45
C LEU A 422 -20.47 -1.33 4.29
N ARG A 423 -19.60 -0.34 4.49
CA ARG A 423 -19.90 1.07 4.22
C ARG A 423 -20.20 1.32 2.74
N ARG A 424 -19.50 0.63 1.84
CA ARG A 424 -19.70 0.72 0.39
C ARG A 424 -21.00 0.08 -0.07
N ILE A 425 -21.37 -1.06 0.51
CA ILE A 425 -22.63 -1.76 0.22
C ILE A 425 -23.82 -0.96 0.75
N GLY A 426 -23.67 -0.39 1.95
CA GLY A 426 -24.75 0.32 2.65
C GLY A 426 -25.83 -0.62 3.20
N ASP A 427 -26.93 -0.03 3.66
CA ASP A 427 -27.99 -0.75 4.41
C ASP A 427 -29.20 -1.15 3.54
N ALA A 428 -29.05 -1.19 2.21
CA ALA A 428 -30.20 -1.16 1.29
C ALA A 428 -30.90 -2.50 0.98
N GLY A 429 -30.60 -3.62 1.65
CA GLY A 429 -31.32 -4.88 1.36
C GLY A 429 -31.01 -6.10 2.23
N ILE A 430 -32.04 -6.93 2.48
CA ILE A 430 -32.04 -8.14 3.34
C ILE A 430 -30.91 -9.14 2.98
N ASP A 431 -30.67 -9.37 1.68
CA ASP A 431 -29.61 -10.29 1.21
C ASP A 431 -28.19 -9.78 1.50
N GLY A 432 -28.03 -8.45 1.59
CA GLY A 432 -26.80 -7.80 2.04
C GLY A 432 -26.53 -8.11 3.52
N TYR A 433 -27.57 -8.12 4.36
CA TYR A 433 -27.43 -8.46 5.78
C TYR A 433 -27.02 -9.92 6.02
N VAL A 434 -27.49 -10.88 5.20
CA VAL A 434 -27.05 -12.30 5.29
C VAL A 434 -25.54 -12.39 5.01
N THR A 435 -25.10 -11.71 3.95
CA THR A 435 -23.70 -11.72 3.51
C THR A 435 -22.81 -11.05 4.56
N ALA A 436 -23.26 -9.89 5.07
CA ALA A 436 -22.57 -9.17 6.13
C ALA A 436 -22.47 -9.98 7.43
N ALA A 437 -23.55 -10.62 7.86
CA ALA A 437 -23.60 -11.47 9.04
C ALA A 437 -22.48 -12.51 9.01
N ARG A 438 -22.38 -13.26 7.90
CA ARG A 438 -21.34 -14.28 7.72
C ARG A 438 -19.94 -13.71 7.83
N ALA A 439 -19.67 -12.62 7.14
CA ALA A 439 -18.36 -11.95 7.16
C ALA A 439 -17.97 -11.48 8.57
N ILE A 440 -18.93 -10.88 9.30
CA ILE A 440 -18.73 -10.38 10.67
C ILE A 440 -18.41 -11.55 11.62
N MET A 441 -19.11 -12.67 11.51
CA MET A 441 -18.84 -13.83 12.36
C MET A 441 -17.47 -14.44 12.08
N HIS A 442 -17.07 -14.56 10.80
CA HIS A 442 -15.73 -15.02 10.45
C HIS A 442 -14.65 -14.13 11.11
N GLY A 443 -14.75 -12.80 10.96
CA GLY A 443 -13.79 -11.90 11.58
C GLY A 443 -13.82 -11.94 13.12
N ALA A 444 -15.00 -12.09 13.73
CA ALA A 444 -15.12 -12.22 15.19
C ALA A 444 -14.48 -13.51 15.72
N MET A 445 -14.64 -14.64 15.03
CA MET A 445 -13.99 -15.90 15.39
C MET A 445 -12.48 -15.87 15.18
N ALA A 446 -12.01 -15.17 14.14
CA ALA A 446 -10.58 -14.92 13.95
C ALA A 446 -10.01 -14.06 15.12
N LEU A 447 -10.73 -13.02 15.54
CA LEU A 447 -10.37 -12.19 16.70
C LEU A 447 -10.37 -12.98 18.02
N TYR A 448 -11.31 -13.92 18.16
CA TYR A 448 -11.33 -14.85 19.28
C TYR A 448 -10.10 -15.76 19.28
N LEU A 449 -9.72 -16.34 18.14
CA LEU A 449 -8.55 -17.22 18.06
C LEU A 449 -7.24 -16.49 18.36
N ALA A 450 -7.14 -15.21 18.01
CA ALA A 450 -5.98 -14.37 18.34
C ALA A 450 -5.86 -14.01 19.84
N ARG A 451 -6.83 -14.38 20.70
CA ARG A 451 -6.84 -13.98 22.13
C ARG A 451 -5.64 -14.43 22.93
N TYR A 452 -5.08 -15.59 22.59
CA TYR A 452 -3.98 -16.20 23.33
C TYR A 452 -2.66 -15.42 23.22
N LEU A 453 -2.58 -14.51 22.25
CA LEU A 453 -1.42 -13.68 22.01
C LEU A 453 -1.40 -12.41 22.88
N ASN A 454 -2.40 -12.22 23.75
CA ASN A 454 -2.45 -11.14 24.75
C ASN A 454 -2.38 -11.69 26.18
N VAL A 455 -1.47 -12.62 26.46
CA VAL A 455 -1.34 -13.25 27.79
C VAL A 455 0.07 -13.04 28.38
N PRO A 456 0.24 -12.14 29.37
CA PRO A 456 -0.72 -11.12 29.81
C PRO A 456 -0.89 -10.00 28.74
N PRO A 457 -2.00 -9.25 28.77
CA PRO A 457 -2.19 -8.15 27.82
C PRO A 457 -1.21 -7.02 28.13
N ALA A 458 -0.57 -6.48 27.10
CA ALA A 458 0.23 -5.27 27.23
C ALA A 458 -0.66 -4.08 27.64
N ARG A 459 -0.10 -3.18 28.45
CA ARG A 459 -0.78 -1.96 28.86
C ARG A 459 -0.86 -0.99 27.68
N ILE A 460 -1.97 -0.26 27.59
CA ILE A 460 -2.09 0.85 26.64
C ILE A 460 -1.56 2.11 27.33
N PRO A 461 -0.55 2.80 26.77
CA PRO A 461 0.01 3.99 27.40
C PRO A 461 -1.01 5.11 27.62
N GLY A 462 -0.91 5.79 28.76
CA GLY A 462 -1.82 6.86 29.16
C GLY A 462 -3.15 6.38 29.76
N GLU A 463 -3.35 5.07 29.92
CA GLU A 463 -4.40 4.51 30.80
C GLU A 463 -3.85 4.27 32.23
N ASP A 464 -4.77 4.13 33.19
CA ASP A 464 -4.47 3.85 34.61
C ASP A 464 -3.50 4.87 35.27
N LYS A 465 -2.38 4.38 35.84
CA LYS A 465 -1.34 5.17 36.52
C LYS A 465 -0.11 5.43 35.64
N ASP A 466 -0.19 5.15 34.33
CA ASP A 466 0.93 5.39 33.41
C ASP A 466 1.00 6.87 33.04
N GLU A 467 1.72 7.63 33.86
CA GLU A 467 1.99 9.05 33.58
C GLU A 467 2.93 9.18 32.38
N LEU A 468 2.55 10.05 31.43
CA LEU A 468 3.35 10.36 30.23
C LEU A 468 4.12 11.67 30.38
N ASP A 469 4.19 12.22 31.61
CA ASP A 469 4.75 13.54 31.89
C ASP A 469 6.28 13.55 31.91
N ASP A 470 6.92 12.38 31.91
CA ASP A 470 8.35 12.20 31.66
C ASP A 470 8.73 12.42 30.17
N LEU A 471 7.75 12.43 29.26
CA LEU A 471 7.97 12.62 27.83
C LEU A 471 7.87 14.10 27.41
N PRO A 472 8.48 14.49 26.27
CA PRO A 472 8.41 15.85 25.76
C PRO A 472 6.97 16.34 25.56
N VAL A 473 6.79 17.67 25.63
CA VAL A 473 5.49 18.33 25.43
C VAL A 473 5.35 18.97 24.04
N ASP A 474 6.46 19.35 23.43
CA ASP A 474 6.49 20.01 22.13
C ASP A 474 6.23 19.00 21.00
N GLU A 475 5.31 19.34 20.08
CA GLU A 475 4.86 18.45 19.01
C GLU A 475 6.01 17.96 18.14
N HIS A 476 6.88 18.88 17.70
CA HIS A 476 8.01 18.54 16.85
C HIS A 476 9.00 17.62 17.56
N THR A 477 9.28 17.92 18.84
CA THR A 477 10.19 17.12 19.68
C THR A 477 9.66 15.70 19.89
N ILE A 478 8.35 15.51 20.12
CA ILE A 478 7.74 14.18 20.26
C ILE A 478 7.89 13.37 18.96
N ARG A 479 7.57 13.97 17.82
CA ARG A 479 7.69 13.30 16.51
C ARG A 479 9.13 12.95 16.15
N THR A 480 10.09 13.82 16.47
CA THR A 480 11.52 13.53 16.28
C THR A 480 11.97 12.37 17.17
N ALA A 481 11.55 12.33 18.44
CA ALA A 481 11.82 11.21 19.33
C ALA A 481 11.16 9.91 18.86
N LEU A 482 9.99 10.00 18.22
CA LEU A 482 9.29 8.85 17.64
C LEU A 482 10.09 8.26 16.48
N LEU A 483 10.63 9.10 15.59
CA LEU A 483 11.53 8.64 14.53
C LEU A 483 12.79 7.99 15.11
N ASP A 484 13.43 8.59 16.11
CA ASP A 484 14.60 7.98 16.76
C ASP A 484 14.27 6.61 17.40
N ALA A 485 13.05 6.44 17.92
CA ALA A 485 12.59 5.16 18.45
C ALA A 485 12.50 4.08 17.33
N PHE A 486 12.00 4.44 16.14
CA PHE A 486 11.95 3.52 14.99
C PHE A 486 13.33 3.15 14.42
N ASP A 487 14.37 3.94 14.70
CA ASP A 487 15.75 3.66 14.26
C ASP A 487 16.48 2.68 15.21
N ARG A 488 15.82 2.22 16.28
CA ARG A 488 16.38 1.33 17.30
C ARG A 488 15.47 0.12 17.51
N GLN A 489 16.06 -1.07 17.60
CA GLN A 489 15.28 -2.29 17.86
C GLN A 489 14.64 -2.26 19.26
N ARG A 490 13.52 -2.99 19.41
CA ARG A 490 12.81 -3.21 20.68
C ARG A 490 12.30 -1.93 21.35
N GLN A 491 11.89 -0.92 20.57
CA GLN A 491 11.32 0.33 21.09
C GLN A 491 9.78 0.37 21.06
N VAL A 492 9.12 -0.79 21.03
CA VAL A 492 7.64 -0.91 20.93
C VAL A 492 6.92 -0.06 21.99
N ASP A 493 7.35 -0.12 23.25
CA ASP A 493 6.69 0.61 24.33
C ASP A 493 6.99 2.11 24.27
N LEU A 494 8.21 2.51 23.92
CA LEU A 494 8.56 3.92 23.77
C LEU A 494 7.77 4.58 22.64
N ALA A 495 7.70 3.92 21.47
CA ALA A 495 6.92 4.41 20.33
C ALA A 495 5.43 4.58 20.70
N ALA A 496 4.86 3.59 21.40
CA ALA A 496 3.48 3.65 21.89
C ALA A 496 3.24 4.81 22.85
N ARG A 497 4.15 5.03 23.82
CA ARG A 497 4.05 6.13 24.79
C ARG A 497 4.17 7.51 24.12
N LEU A 498 5.06 7.67 23.14
CA LEU A 498 5.22 8.91 22.37
C LEU A 498 3.97 9.24 21.55
N VAL A 499 3.37 8.25 20.88
CA VAL A 499 2.09 8.40 20.18
C VAL A 499 0.96 8.78 21.14
N ALA A 500 0.84 8.09 22.27
CA ALA A 500 -0.17 8.40 23.28
C ALA A 500 0.02 9.82 23.84
N ARG A 501 1.28 10.24 24.06
CA ARG A 501 1.63 11.59 24.53
C ARG A 501 1.20 12.64 23.51
N HIS A 502 1.55 12.45 22.24
CA HIS A 502 1.19 13.36 21.14
C HIS A 502 -0.32 13.61 21.11
N LEU A 503 -1.12 12.54 21.10
CA LEU A 503 -2.57 12.64 20.96
C LEU A 503 -3.27 13.15 22.24
N THR A 504 -2.72 12.84 23.43
CA THR A 504 -3.26 13.30 24.72
C THR A 504 -3.04 14.80 24.93
N LEU A 505 -1.93 15.34 24.44
CA LEU A 505 -1.67 16.79 24.43
C LEU A 505 -2.52 17.56 23.40
N GLY A 506 -3.27 16.85 22.54
CA GLY A 506 -4.12 17.46 21.53
C GLY A 506 -3.39 17.95 20.27
N HIS A 507 -2.16 17.48 20.05
CA HIS A 507 -1.39 17.76 18.82
C HIS A 507 -2.02 17.10 17.59
N SER A 508 -1.62 17.52 16.37
CA SER A 508 -2.29 17.11 15.13
C SER A 508 -2.16 15.60 14.86
N PRO A 509 -3.27 14.87 14.72
CA PRO A 509 -3.24 13.47 14.30
C PRO A 509 -2.72 13.29 12.87
N GLU A 510 -2.99 14.24 11.97
CA GLU A 510 -2.50 14.22 10.58
C GLU A 510 -0.97 14.31 10.54
N ALA A 511 -0.40 15.22 11.34
CA ALA A 511 1.04 15.39 11.47
C ALA A 511 1.73 14.15 12.07
N LEU A 512 1.04 13.45 12.98
CA LEU A 512 1.50 12.16 13.50
C LEU A 512 1.43 11.04 12.45
N ILE A 513 0.34 10.95 11.68
CA ILE A 513 0.21 9.98 10.59
C ILE A 513 1.30 10.20 9.54
N ALA A 514 1.57 11.44 9.15
CA ALA A 514 2.67 11.77 8.25
C ALA A 514 4.03 11.29 8.81
N THR A 515 4.24 11.45 10.12
CA THR A 515 5.46 10.96 10.79
C THR A 515 5.56 9.43 10.76
N LEU A 516 4.46 8.71 11.02
CA LEU A 516 4.42 7.24 10.93
C LEU A 516 4.60 6.73 9.50
N ALA A 517 4.04 7.44 8.51
CA ALA A 517 4.23 7.14 7.10
C ALA A 517 5.68 7.34 6.68
N PHE A 518 6.30 8.47 7.03
CA PHE A 518 7.72 8.71 6.80
C PHE A 518 8.60 7.65 7.47
N ALA A 519 8.28 7.26 8.72
CA ALA A 519 8.97 6.17 9.41
C ALA A 519 8.90 4.84 8.65
N THR A 520 7.76 4.54 8.04
CA THR A 520 7.54 3.33 7.23
C THR A 520 8.25 3.41 5.87
N LEU A 521 8.27 4.59 5.22
CA LEU A 521 8.87 4.81 3.90
C LEU A 521 10.41 4.83 3.93
N ARG A 522 11.02 5.20 5.05
CA ARG A 522 12.49 5.16 5.19
C ARG A 522 13.05 3.78 5.59
N GLU A 523 12.18 2.82 5.88
CA GLU A 523 12.51 1.42 6.20
C GLU A 523 12.31 0.54 4.96
N ASP A 524 13.03 -0.59 4.87
CA ASP A 524 12.71 -1.65 3.92
C ASP A 524 11.50 -2.46 4.42
N ALA A 525 10.40 -1.75 4.68
CA ALA A 525 9.26 -2.26 5.43
C ALA A 525 8.57 -3.42 4.71
N GLY A 526 8.16 -4.43 5.48
CA GLY A 526 7.36 -5.53 4.96
C GLY A 526 5.98 -5.05 4.49
N PHE A 527 5.39 -5.82 3.57
CA PHE A 527 4.05 -5.61 3.02
C PHE A 527 3.00 -5.18 4.07
N HIS A 528 2.96 -5.91 5.18
CA HIS A 528 1.97 -5.73 6.24
C HIS A 528 2.10 -4.40 6.99
N ALA A 529 3.29 -3.78 7.04
CA ALA A 529 3.47 -2.46 7.65
C ALA A 529 2.63 -1.38 6.93
N TYR A 530 2.58 -1.44 5.59
CA TYR A 530 1.78 -0.53 4.77
C TYR A 530 0.27 -0.74 5.01
N GLN A 531 -0.17 -2.00 5.12
CA GLN A 531 -1.58 -2.30 5.42
C GLN A 531 -1.95 -1.85 6.84
N MET A 532 -1.09 -2.08 7.82
CA MET A 532 -1.32 -1.65 9.21
C MET A 532 -1.48 -0.14 9.31
N LEU A 533 -0.56 0.61 8.70
CA LEU A 533 -0.59 2.06 8.69
C LEU A 533 -1.87 2.60 8.02
N GLU A 534 -2.21 2.09 6.84
CA GLU A 534 -3.39 2.57 6.12
C GLU A 534 -4.69 2.20 6.84
N ALA A 535 -4.82 0.96 7.32
CA ALA A 535 -6.01 0.51 8.04
C ALA A 535 -6.20 1.31 9.34
N GLY A 536 -5.10 1.59 10.05
CA GLY A 536 -5.11 2.45 11.23
C GLY A 536 -5.56 3.87 10.93
N THR A 537 -5.02 4.48 9.87
CA THR A 537 -5.43 5.82 9.42
C THR A 537 -6.91 5.86 9.01
N ARG A 538 -7.39 4.85 8.26
CA ARG A 538 -8.81 4.72 7.88
C ARG A 538 -9.70 4.63 9.11
N GLN A 539 -9.35 3.79 10.09
CA GLN A 539 -10.15 3.67 11.31
C GLN A 539 -10.07 4.95 12.16
N LEU A 540 -8.92 5.63 12.25
CA LEU A 540 -8.83 6.93 12.92
C LEU A 540 -9.77 7.96 12.27
N SER A 541 -9.90 7.98 10.95
CA SER A 541 -10.84 8.91 10.28
C SER A 541 -12.31 8.67 10.67
N VAL A 542 -12.66 7.44 11.06
CA VAL A 542 -14.00 7.09 11.54
C VAL A 542 -14.18 7.46 13.01
N TRP A 543 -13.18 7.17 13.84
CA TRP A 543 -13.27 7.35 15.29
C TRP A 543 -12.89 8.77 15.76
N GLY A 544 -12.18 9.54 14.94
CA GLY A 544 -11.57 10.83 15.32
C GLY A 544 -10.53 10.68 16.43
N ASN A 545 -10.08 11.80 17.00
CA ASN A 545 -9.16 11.80 18.15
C ASN A 545 -9.86 11.50 19.50
N THR A 546 -10.75 10.50 19.49
CA THR A 546 -11.39 9.90 20.68
C THR A 546 -10.43 8.92 21.37
N VAL A 547 -10.82 8.39 22.52
CA VAL A 547 -10.03 7.35 23.22
C VAL A 547 -9.82 6.14 22.31
N GLU A 548 -10.86 5.70 21.62
CA GLU A 548 -10.82 4.58 20.69
C GLU A 548 -9.90 4.86 19.50
N GLY A 549 -9.99 6.05 18.90
CA GLY A 549 -9.08 6.47 17.83
C GLY A 549 -7.61 6.49 18.25
N ARG A 550 -7.32 6.95 19.48
CA ARG A 550 -5.97 6.94 20.06
C ARG A 550 -5.44 5.52 20.21
N HIS A 551 -6.25 4.59 20.70
CA HIS A 551 -5.87 3.18 20.84
C HIS A 551 -5.53 2.53 19.50
N ILE A 552 -6.24 2.90 18.43
CA ILE A 552 -5.94 2.42 17.08
C ILE A 552 -4.55 2.89 16.64
N ILE A 553 -4.21 4.15 16.83
CA ILE A 553 -2.89 4.66 16.42
C ILE A 553 -1.77 4.15 17.33
N VAL A 554 -2.05 3.90 18.61
CA VAL A 554 -1.14 3.14 19.48
C VAL A 554 -0.88 1.74 18.92
N ALA A 555 -1.91 1.04 18.42
CA ALA A 555 -1.75 -0.26 17.78
C ALA A 555 -0.82 -0.17 16.56
N VAL A 556 -1.02 0.83 15.69
CA VAL A 556 -0.16 1.07 14.51
C VAL A 556 1.28 1.28 14.93
N ALA A 557 1.54 2.18 15.88
CA ALA A 557 2.89 2.49 16.34
C ALA A 557 3.58 1.27 16.96
N ARG A 558 2.85 0.48 17.76
CA ARG A 558 3.38 -0.76 18.35
C ARG A 558 3.75 -1.77 17.28
N TYR A 559 2.86 -2.01 16.32
CA TYR A 559 3.13 -2.94 15.22
C TYR A 559 4.33 -2.49 14.40
N LEU A 560 4.38 -1.22 13.96
CA LEU A 560 5.52 -0.71 13.18
C LEU A 560 6.83 -0.83 13.98
N ALA A 561 6.83 -0.49 15.28
CA ALA A 561 8.04 -0.53 16.10
C ALA A 561 8.49 -1.96 16.44
N ALA A 562 7.59 -2.94 16.37
CA ALA A 562 7.93 -4.36 16.50
C ALA A 562 8.65 -4.89 15.25
N HIS A 563 8.53 -4.18 14.12
CA HIS A 563 9.10 -4.56 12.83
C HIS A 563 10.21 -3.61 12.34
N SER A 564 10.52 -2.57 13.11
CA SER A 564 11.49 -1.53 12.75
C SER A 564 12.54 -1.33 13.85
N PRO A 565 13.84 -1.26 13.50
CA PRO A 565 14.40 -1.59 12.19
C PRO A 565 14.21 -3.07 11.85
N THR A 566 14.13 -3.42 10.56
CA THR A 566 13.83 -4.79 10.11
C THR A 566 14.66 -5.84 10.85
N GLU A 567 14.02 -6.58 11.76
CA GLU A 567 14.68 -7.64 12.52
C GLU A 567 14.92 -8.88 11.64
N ARG A 568 16.05 -9.55 11.82
CA ARG A 568 16.31 -10.83 11.14
C ARG A 568 15.44 -11.92 11.77
N LYS A 569 14.27 -12.21 11.21
CA LYS A 569 13.31 -13.23 11.68
C LYS A 569 13.96 -14.55 12.13
N ALA A 570 14.94 -15.06 11.36
CA ALA A 570 15.65 -16.29 11.70
C ALA A 570 16.42 -16.23 13.04
N LEU A 571 16.94 -15.07 13.42
CA LEU A 571 17.62 -14.88 14.69
C LEU A 571 16.64 -14.94 15.87
N GLN A 572 15.45 -14.37 15.70
CA GLN A 572 14.40 -14.41 16.73
C GLN A 572 13.97 -15.86 17.00
N THR A 573 13.72 -16.65 15.96
CA THR A 573 13.40 -18.08 16.10
C THR A 573 14.52 -18.85 16.80
N ALA A 574 15.80 -18.55 16.48
CA ALA A 574 16.94 -19.18 17.14
C ALA A 574 17.05 -18.81 18.63
N ASP A 575 16.78 -17.55 18.99
CA ASP A 575 16.76 -17.09 20.39
C ASP A 575 15.62 -17.75 21.18
N ILE A 576 14.42 -17.82 20.59
CA ILE A 576 13.26 -18.51 21.18
C ILE A 576 13.62 -19.97 21.46
N ALA A 577 14.20 -20.67 20.48
CA ALA A 577 14.65 -22.04 20.67
C ALA A 577 15.70 -22.15 21.80
N GLN A 578 16.64 -21.22 21.89
CA GLN A 578 17.64 -21.22 22.95
C GLN A 578 17.02 -20.98 24.34
N ARG A 579 16.06 -20.06 24.45
CA ARG A 579 15.33 -19.76 25.69
C ARG A 579 14.50 -20.95 26.17
N LEU A 580 13.79 -21.62 25.25
CA LEU A 580 13.04 -22.84 25.52
C LEU A 580 13.93 -23.96 26.06
N MET A 581 15.07 -24.20 25.41
CA MET A 581 16.02 -25.23 25.85
C MET A 581 16.65 -24.94 27.21
N LYS A 582 16.57 -23.68 27.69
CA LYS A 582 17.00 -23.26 29.02
C LYS A 582 15.87 -23.22 30.06
N GLY A 583 14.65 -23.63 29.70
CA GLY A 583 13.49 -23.64 30.59
C GLY A 583 12.82 -22.28 30.81
N GLY A 584 13.03 -21.32 29.89
CA GLY A 584 12.41 -19.99 29.99
C GLY A 584 10.92 -19.99 29.65
N GLU A 585 10.15 -19.19 30.39
CA GLU A 585 8.73 -18.96 30.10
C GLU A 585 8.58 -17.91 28.99
N LEU A 586 8.25 -18.35 27.77
CA LEU A 586 8.20 -17.46 26.58
C LEU A 586 7.10 -16.40 26.63
N HIS A 587 6.00 -16.67 27.31
CA HIS A 587 4.84 -15.77 27.41
C HIS A 587 5.08 -14.62 28.41
N HIS A 588 6.12 -14.71 29.24
CA HIS A 588 6.58 -13.61 30.07
C HIS A 588 7.62 -12.80 29.28
N GLY A 589 7.38 -11.49 29.15
CA GLY A 589 8.36 -10.56 28.57
C GLY A 589 9.70 -10.72 29.29
N ALA A 590 10.80 -10.60 28.55
CA ALA A 590 12.12 -10.56 29.19
C ALA A 590 12.10 -9.39 30.17
N GLU A 591 12.12 -9.67 31.47
CA GLU A 591 12.40 -8.64 32.46
C GLU A 591 13.73 -8.01 32.04
N SER A 592 13.72 -6.69 31.83
CA SER A 592 14.90 -5.92 31.47
C SER A 592 16.01 -6.22 32.48
N ALA A 593 17.02 -6.97 32.04
CA ALA A 593 18.28 -7.13 32.76
C ALA A 593 19.16 -5.89 32.58
#